data_AF-A0AB73NNE2-F1
#
_entry.id   AF-A0AB73NNE2-F1
#
_cell.length_a   1.000
_cell.length_b   1.000
_cell.length_c   1.000
_cell.angle_alpha   90.00
_cell.angle_beta   90.00
_cell.angle_gamma   90.00
#
_symmetry.space_group_name_H-M   'P 1'
#
loop_
_entity.id
_entity.type
_entity.pdbx_description
1 polymer ?
#
loop_
_entity_poly.entity_id
_entity_poly.type
_entity_poly.pdbx_seq_one_letter_code
_entity_poly.pdbx_strand_id
1 'polypeptide(L)'
;MVANWIYSVMSDLQQHKNFTISKQVVDEELGVPILYHEDEEGRDWYELQKTFRGDIYKVGYSQDGIVRTISRDVWAIAPTGLSIIEVESIPDVSEDELISGWC
;
A
#
# COMPACT_ATOMS: atom_id res chain seq x y z
N MET A 1 17.70 20.53 -17.50
CA MET A 1 18.09 19.13 -17.77
C MET A 1 18.12 18.29 -16.49
N VAL A 2 18.66 18.79 -15.37
CA VAL A 2 18.59 18.12 -14.04
C VAL A 2 17.19 18.09 -13.42
N ALA A 3 16.36 19.12 -13.63
CA ALA A 3 14.98 19.14 -13.14
C ALA A 3 14.13 17.98 -13.71
N ASN A 4 14.25 17.69 -15.01
CA ASN A 4 13.50 16.60 -15.64
C ASN A 4 13.96 15.21 -15.19
N TRP A 5 15.22 15.05 -14.75
CA TRP A 5 15.69 13.80 -14.17
C TRP A 5 15.08 13.58 -12.77
N ILE A 6 15.06 14.62 -11.93
CA ILE A 6 14.43 14.58 -10.60
C ILE A 6 12.91 14.35 -10.70
N TYR A 7 12.24 14.97 -11.68
CA TYR A 7 10.82 14.70 -11.93
C TYR A 7 10.56 13.27 -12.43
N SER A 8 11.43 12.69 -13.26
CA SER A 8 11.32 11.28 -13.68
C SER A 8 11.52 10.31 -12.51
N VAL A 9 12.57 10.48 -11.69
CA VAL A 9 12.79 9.54 -10.56
C VAL A 9 11.80 9.70 -9.39
N MET A 10 11.05 10.80 -9.31
CA MET A 10 9.98 10.97 -8.31
C MET A 10 8.56 10.71 -8.86
N SER A 11 8.35 10.71 -10.18
CA SER A 11 7.05 10.42 -10.81
C SER A 11 6.78 8.93 -11.03
N ASP A 12 7.78 8.07 -10.88
CA ASP A 12 7.73 6.70 -11.38
C ASP A 12 7.44 5.66 -10.27
N LEU A 13 7.22 6.10 -9.02
CA LEU A 13 6.84 5.22 -7.92
C LEU A 13 5.31 5.08 -7.86
N GLN A 14 4.83 3.85 -7.94
CA GLN A 14 3.41 3.56 -7.97
C GLN A 14 2.76 3.87 -6.61
N GLN A 15 1.60 4.53 -6.64
CA GLN A 15 0.78 4.77 -5.45
C GLN A 15 -0.70 4.55 -5.75
N HIS A 16 -1.41 4.05 -4.74
CA HIS A 16 -2.86 3.87 -4.75
C HIS A 16 -3.43 4.37 -3.43
N LYS A 17 -4.48 5.19 -3.51
CA LYS A 17 -4.94 5.96 -2.36
C LYS A 17 -6.29 5.50 -1.86
N ASN A 18 -6.45 5.59 -0.54
CA ASN A 18 -7.73 5.52 0.14
C ASN A 18 -8.53 4.24 -0.16
N PHE A 19 -7.89 3.08 0.02
CA PHE A 19 -8.57 1.81 -0.14
C PHE A 19 -9.73 1.66 0.83
N THR A 20 -10.89 1.29 0.30
CA THR A 20 -12.11 1.00 1.08
C THR A 20 -12.62 -0.39 0.74
N ILE A 21 -13.41 -0.99 1.63
CA ILE A 21 -14.06 -2.27 1.35
C ILE A 21 -15.19 -1.99 0.35
N SER A 22 -15.05 -2.48 -0.89
CA SER A 22 -16.05 -2.32 -1.94
C SER A 22 -17.10 -3.44 -1.89
N LYS A 23 -16.69 -4.64 -1.49
CA LYS A 23 -17.56 -5.81 -1.42
C LYS A 23 -17.14 -6.77 -0.31
N GLN A 24 -18.13 -7.45 0.27
CA GLN A 24 -17.94 -8.53 1.22
C GLN A 24 -18.75 -9.74 0.78
N VAL A 25 -18.12 -10.91 0.75
CA VAL A 25 -18.77 -12.19 0.40
C VAL A 25 -18.43 -13.20 1.48
N VAL A 26 -19.42 -13.91 2.00
CA VAL A 26 -19.15 -15.02 2.92
C VAL A 26 -18.71 -16.22 2.09
N ASP A 27 -17.53 -16.75 2.39
CA ASP A 27 -17.10 -18.03 1.84
C ASP A 27 -17.84 -19.16 2.58
N GLU A 28 -18.60 -19.98 1.85
CA GLU A 28 -19.43 -21.03 2.44
C GLU A 28 -18.62 -22.16 3.09
N GLU A 29 -17.41 -22.43 2.58
CA GLU A 29 -16.54 -23.49 3.11
C GLU A 29 -15.79 -23.02 4.35
N LEU A 30 -15.25 -21.80 4.31
CA LEU A 30 -14.47 -21.23 5.41
C LEU A 30 -15.35 -20.61 6.49
N GLY A 31 -16.60 -20.27 6.19
CA GLY A 31 -17.53 -19.62 7.12
C GLY A 31 -17.10 -18.21 7.53
N VAL A 32 -16.20 -17.58 6.78
CA VAL A 32 -15.64 -16.24 7.05
C VAL A 32 -15.86 -15.29 5.88
N PRO A 33 -15.92 -13.97 6.12
CA PRO A 33 -16.03 -13.02 5.03
C PRO A 33 -14.71 -12.84 4.27
N ILE A 34 -14.81 -12.91 2.95
CA ILE A 34 -13.82 -12.42 2.00
C ILE A 34 -14.13 -10.95 1.71
N LEU A 35 -13.13 -10.10 1.88
CA LEU A 35 -13.22 -8.67 1.64
C LEU A 35 -12.54 -8.33 0.32
N TYR A 36 -13.20 -7.48 -0.46
CA TYR A 36 -12.65 -6.88 -1.66
C TYR A 36 -12.45 -5.39 -1.41
N HIS A 37 -11.37 -4.84 -1.95
CA HIS A 37 -11.00 -3.45 -1.76
C HIS A 37 -10.81 -2.75 -3.08
N GLU A 38 -11.25 -1.50 -3.13
CA GLU A 38 -11.00 -0.59 -4.25
C GLU A 38 -10.33 0.67 -3.73
N ASP A 39 -9.41 1.22 -4.53
CA ASP A 39 -8.85 2.54 -4.28
C ASP A 39 -9.81 3.67 -4.69
N GLU A 40 -9.41 4.92 -4.47
CA GLU A 40 -10.25 6.09 -4.79
C GLU A 40 -10.62 6.23 -6.28
N GLU A 41 -9.93 5.54 -7.17
CA GLU A 41 -10.23 5.48 -8.61
C GLU A 41 -11.09 4.27 -8.99
N GLY A 42 -11.50 3.44 -8.02
CA GLY A 42 -12.31 2.24 -8.25
C GLY A 42 -11.50 1.04 -8.75
N ARG A 43 -10.18 1.01 -8.57
CA ARG A 43 -9.31 -0.08 -9.01
C ARG A 43 -9.23 -1.17 -7.93
N ASP A 44 -9.48 -2.42 -8.33
CA ASP A 44 -9.44 -3.57 -7.43
C ASP A 44 -8.02 -3.84 -6.89
N TRP A 45 -7.92 -4.02 -5.57
CA TRP A 45 -6.65 -4.25 -4.87
C TRP A 45 -5.90 -5.48 -5.37
N TYR A 46 -6.59 -6.60 -5.60
CA TYR A 46 -5.95 -7.85 -6.01
C TYR A 46 -5.42 -7.78 -7.45
N GLU A 47 -6.05 -6.99 -8.32
CA GLU A 47 -5.50 -6.67 -9.64
C GLU A 47 -4.30 -5.71 -9.54
N LEU A 48 -4.38 -4.70 -8.68
CA LEU A 48 -3.29 -3.75 -8.45
C LEU A 48 -2.04 -4.42 -7.87
N GLN A 49 -2.16 -5.41 -6.99
CA GLN A 49 -1.02 -6.18 -6.45
C GLN A 49 -0.05 -6.67 -7.54
N LYS A 50 -0.58 -7.04 -8.71
CA LYS A 50 0.20 -7.57 -9.84
C LYS A 50 1.04 -6.51 -10.55
N THR A 51 0.73 -5.23 -10.34
CA THR A 51 1.38 -4.10 -11.01
C THR A 51 2.54 -3.51 -10.20
N PHE A 52 2.56 -3.75 -8.89
CA PHE A 52 3.68 -3.37 -8.02
C PHE A 52 4.97 -4.11 -8.40
N ARG A 53 6.10 -3.40 -8.31
CA ARG A 53 7.43 -3.95 -8.56
C ARG A 53 7.82 -4.94 -7.46
N GLY A 54 8.52 -6.01 -7.81
CA GLY A 54 9.12 -6.92 -6.83
C GLY A 54 10.26 -6.26 -6.03
N ASP A 55 10.58 -6.82 -4.86
CA ASP A 55 11.77 -6.51 -4.04
C ASP A 55 11.98 -5.07 -3.55
N ILE A 56 11.03 -4.16 -3.76
CA ILE A 56 11.02 -2.82 -3.15
C ILE A 56 9.95 -2.69 -2.06
N TYR A 57 10.10 -1.71 -1.18
CA TYR A 57 9.16 -1.49 -0.08
C TYR A 57 7.84 -0.90 -0.56
N LYS A 58 6.75 -1.36 0.06
CA LYS A 58 5.41 -0.80 -0.03
C LYS A 58 5.07 -0.31 1.36
N VAL A 59 4.76 0.97 1.45
CA VAL A 59 4.39 1.62 2.70
C VAL A 59 2.91 1.88 2.66
N GLY A 60 2.18 1.27 3.59
CA GLY A 60 0.77 1.55 3.81
C GLY A 60 0.60 2.58 4.91
N TYR A 61 -0.12 3.66 4.63
CA TYR A 61 -0.35 4.76 5.56
C TYR A 61 -1.82 5.15 5.63
N SER A 62 -2.29 5.56 6.82
CA SER A 62 -3.66 6.03 7.03
C SER A 62 -3.87 7.43 6.46
N GLN A 63 -5.13 7.89 6.40
CA GLN A 63 -5.47 9.22 5.90
C GLN A 63 -4.73 10.37 6.61
N ASP A 64 -4.41 10.20 7.90
CA ASP A 64 -3.62 11.15 8.70
C ASP A 64 -2.11 11.14 8.39
N GLY A 65 -1.65 10.35 7.42
CA GLY A 65 -0.25 10.24 7.02
C GLY A 65 0.60 9.29 7.89
N ILE A 66 0.00 8.63 8.89
CA ILE A 66 0.70 7.71 9.78
C ILE A 66 0.95 6.37 9.06
N VAL A 67 2.19 5.91 9.06
CA VAL A 67 2.59 4.59 8.53
C VAL A 67 2.01 3.49 9.41
N ARG A 68 1.32 2.53 8.80
CA ARG A 68 0.67 1.40 9.49
C ARG A 68 1.27 0.05 9.12
N THR A 69 1.92 -0.03 7.96
CA THR A 69 2.56 -1.26 7.49
C THR A 69 3.67 -0.92 6.51
N ILE A 70 4.73 -1.72 6.52
CA ILE A 70 5.82 -1.68 5.56
C ILE A 70 6.10 -3.14 5.17
N SER A 71 6.15 -3.44 3.88
CA SER A 71 6.50 -4.77 3.40
C SER A 71 7.14 -4.69 2.02
N ARG A 72 8.07 -5.60 1.70
CA ARG A 72 8.50 -5.80 0.31
C ARG A 72 7.55 -6.72 -0.47
N ASP A 73 6.81 -7.56 0.26
CA ASP A 73 5.79 -8.45 -0.26
C ASP A 73 4.41 -7.76 -0.20
N VAL A 74 3.89 -7.37 -1.37
CA VAL A 74 2.58 -6.70 -1.49
C VAL A 74 1.41 -7.63 -1.15
N TRP A 75 1.59 -8.94 -1.28
CA TRP A 75 0.57 -9.94 -0.99
C TRP A 75 0.31 -10.06 0.52
N ALA A 76 1.28 -9.63 1.34
CA ALA A 76 1.17 -9.62 2.80
C ALA A 76 0.43 -8.38 3.37
N ILE A 77 -0.02 -7.46 2.51
CA ILE A 77 -0.66 -6.21 2.94
C ILE A 77 -2.19 -6.32 2.88
N ALA A 78 -2.84 -5.99 4.00
CA ALA A 78 -4.28 -5.71 4.05
C ALA A 78 -4.51 -4.20 3.89
N PRO A 79 -5.15 -3.73 2.81
CA PRO A 79 -5.16 -2.31 2.47
C PRO A 79 -6.29 -1.51 3.15
N THR A 80 -7.10 -2.13 4.01
CA THR A 80 -8.30 -1.50 4.60
C THR A 80 -7.99 -0.14 5.22
N GLY A 81 -8.54 0.94 4.64
CA GLY A 81 -8.38 2.30 5.14
C GLY A 81 -6.98 2.90 4.93
N LEU A 82 -6.16 2.29 4.07
CA LEU A 82 -4.79 2.72 3.79
C LEU A 82 -4.68 3.31 2.38
N SER A 83 -3.68 4.16 2.20
CA SER A 83 -3.04 4.40 0.92
C SER A 83 -1.72 3.63 0.88
N ILE A 84 -1.35 3.07 -0.28
CA ILE A 84 -0.13 2.29 -0.46
C ILE A 84 0.77 2.99 -1.48
N ILE A 85 2.04 3.18 -1.14
CA ILE A 85 3.05 3.77 -2.03
C ILE A 85 4.32 2.90 -2.07
N GLU A 86 4.93 2.80 -3.25
CA GLU A 86 6.25 2.23 -3.41
C GLU A 86 7.35 3.19 -2.96
N VAL A 87 8.35 2.67 -2.24
CA VAL A 87 9.56 3.40 -1.87
C VAL A 87 10.80 2.52 -2.05
N GLU A 88 11.90 3.10 -2.54
CA GLU A 88 13.14 2.35 -2.79
C GLU A 88 13.93 2.04 -1.51
N SER A 89 13.76 2.87 -0.48
CA SER A 89 14.45 2.73 0.80
C SER A 89 13.59 3.25 1.94
N ILE A 90 13.78 2.68 3.12
CA ILE A 90 13.22 3.16 4.40
C ILE A 90 14.38 3.54 5.34
N PRO A 91 14.14 4.39 6.36
CA PRO A 91 15.13 4.66 7.39
C PRO A 91 15.61 3.37 8.09
N ASP A 92 16.88 3.33 8.47
CA ASP A 92 17.49 2.23 9.22
C ASP A 92 17.17 2.36 10.72
N VAL A 93 15.91 2.11 11.05
CA VAL A 93 15.37 2.08 12.41
C VAL A 93 14.45 0.86 12.57
N SER A 94 14.06 0.52 13.79
CA SER A 94 13.19 -0.64 14.01
C SER A 94 11.82 -0.47 13.30
N GLU A 95 11.19 -1.57 12.89
CA GLU A 95 9.82 -1.51 12.34
C GLU A 95 8.86 -0.87 13.33
N ASP A 96 9.03 -1.15 14.62
CA ASP A 96 8.27 -0.50 15.68
C ASP A 96 8.49 1.02 15.64
N GLU A 97 9.72 1.52 15.50
CA GLU A 97 9.97 2.97 15.34
C GLU A 97 9.38 3.54 14.04
N LEU A 98 9.33 2.77 12.94
CA LEU A 98 8.74 3.23 11.68
C LEU A 98 7.21 3.28 11.74
N ILE A 99 6.57 2.30 12.38
CA ILE A 99 5.11 2.18 12.48
C ILE A 99 4.59 3.02 13.66
N SER A 100 5.37 3.17 14.73
CA SER A 100 5.02 3.99 15.90
C SER A 100 5.52 5.44 15.84
N GLY A 101 6.34 5.79 14.84
CA GLY A 101 7.07 7.06 14.73
C GLY A 101 6.24 8.35 14.59
N TRP A 102 4.93 8.30 14.83
CA TRP A 102 4.00 9.44 14.88
C TRP A 102 2.89 9.23 15.92
N CYS A 103 3.24 8.71 17.11
CA CYS A 103 2.41 8.82 18.32
C CYS A 103 2.60 10.21 18.95
#